data_AF-B4INY2-F1
#
_entry.id   AF-B4INY2-F1
#
_cell.length_a   1.000
_cell.length_b   1.000
_cell.length_c   1.000
_cell.angle_alpha   90.00
_cell.angle_beta   90.00
_cell.angle_gamma   90.00
#
_symmetry.space_group_name_H-M   'P 1'
#
loop_
_entity.id
_entity.type
_entity.pdbx_description
1 polymer ?
#
loop_
_entity_poly.entity_id
_entity_poly.type
_entity_poly.pdbx_seq_one_letter_code
_entity_poly.pdbx_strand_id
1 'polypeptide(L)'
;VEVVQLWVAVLEDKVHKTGNERHLILEQVIIAALDTARFDIATECTKQLALEFPGSLRVMKFKAMRYEALEQYDEADEVLDAIIAKDETNAAPRKRKIAILKARGRRLEAIKELNEYLKK
;
A
#
# COMPACT_ATOMS: atom_id res chain seq x y z
N VAL A 1 -15.14 -7.73 -1.01
CA VAL A 1 -16.48 -7.09 -0.93
C VAL A 1 -17.00 -7.11 0.50
N GLU A 2 -17.05 -8.28 1.16
CA GLU A 2 -17.56 -8.42 2.54
C GLU A 2 -16.86 -7.51 3.58
N VAL A 3 -15.52 -7.43 3.57
CA VAL A 3 -14.78 -6.62 4.55
C VAL A 3 -15.18 -5.14 4.52
N VAL A 4 -15.30 -4.56 3.32
CA VAL A 4 -15.70 -3.15 3.17
C VAL A 4 -17.16 -2.94 3.56
N GLN A 5 -18.03 -3.91 3.28
CA GLN A 5 -19.43 -3.86 3.72
C GLN A 5 -19.54 -3.90 5.25
N LEU A 6 -18.81 -4.80 5.91
CA LEU A 6 -18.76 -4.87 7.37
C LEU A 6 -18.15 -3.61 7.99
N TRP A 7 -17.14 -3.02 7.34
CA TRP A 7 -16.60 -1.73 7.74
C TRP A 7 -17.69 -0.66 7.78
N VAL A 8 -18.34 -0.43 6.64
CA VAL A 8 -19.37 0.62 6.50
C VAL A 8 -20.58 0.34 7.40
N ALA A 9 -21.00 -0.91 7.52
CA ALA A 9 -22.20 -1.26 8.27
C ALA A 9 -22.01 -1.26 9.80
N VAL A 10 -20.79 -1.55 10.28
CA VAL A 10 -20.59 -1.88 11.70
C VAL A 10 -19.40 -1.17 12.34
N LEU A 11 -18.27 -1.06 11.66
CA LEU A 11 -16.99 -0.73 12.30
C LEU A 11 -16.52 0.70 12.08
N GLU A 12 -16.97 1.41 11.05
CA GLU A 12 -16.45 2.76 10.72
C GLU A 12 -16.50 3.72 11.90
N ASP A 13 -17.60 3.74 12.65
CA ASP A 13 -17.79 4.57 13.84
C ASP A 13 -17.33 3.89 15.14
N LYS A 14 -17.04 2.59 15.12
CA LYS A 14 -16.76 1.75 16.30
C LYS A 14 -15.37 1.15 16.33
N VAL A 15 -14.52 1.40 15.33
CA VAL A 15 -13.17 0.81 15.24
C VAL A 15 -12.32 1.14 16.48
N HIS A 16 -12.54 2.29 17.12
CA HIS A 16 -11.87 2.65 18.37
C HIS A 16 -12.19 1.69 19.53
N LYS A 17 -13.29 0.94 19.47
CA LYS A 17 -13.71 -0.04 20.49
C LYS A 17 -13.07 -1.41 20.33
N THR A 18 -12.31 -1.65 19.26
CA THR A 18 -11.67 -2.95 19.01
C THR A 18 -10.32 -3.10 19.71
N GLY A 19 -9.92 -2.11 20.52
CA GLY A 19 -8.71 -2.17 21.35
C GLY A 19 -7.46 -2.45 20.52
N ASN A 20 -6.69 -3.48 20.93
CA ASN A 20 -5.41 -3.83 20.32
C ASN A 20 -5.52 -4.28 18.85
N GLU A 21 -6.70 -4.74 18.41
CA GLU A 21 -6.92 -5.20 17.04
C GLU A 21 -7.20 -4.06 16.06
N ARG A 22 -7.38 -2.82 16.55
CA ARG A 22 -7.75 -1.68 15.72
C ARG A 22 -6.82 -1.48 14.52
N HIS A 23 -5.51 -1.54 14.73
CA HIS A 23 -4.55 -1.31 13.65
C HIS A 23 -4.64 -2.41 12.59
N LEU A 24 -4.75 -3.66 13.01
CA LEU A 24 -4.90 -4.79 12.09
C LEU A 24 -6.18 -4.68 11.26
N ILE A 25 -7.29 -4.28 11.89
CA ILE A 25 -8.57 -4.07 11.20
C ILE A 25 -8.43 -2.94 10.17
N LEU A 26 -7.80 -1.82 10.52
CA LEU A 26 -7.55 -0.73 9.58
C LEU A 26 -6.72 -1.19 8.38
N GLU A 27 -5.65 -1.96 8.60
CA GLU A 27 -4.83 -2.52 7.51
C GLU A 27 -5.64 -3.44 6.57
N GLN A 28 -6.48 -4.31 7.13
CA GLN A 28 -7.35 -5.20 6.35
C GLN A 28 -8.38 -4.41 5.52
N VAL A 29 -8.97 -3.39 6.12
CA VAL A 29 -9.95 -2.52 5.46
C VAL A 29 -9.30 -1.73 4.33
N ILE A 30 -8.08 -1.21 4.54
CA ILE A 30 -7.34 -0.51 3.47
C ILE A 30 -7.17 -1.41 2.25
N ILE A 31 -6.69 -2.64 2.43
CA ILE A 31 -6.46 -3.57 1.31
C ILE A 31 -7.78 -3.86 0.59
N ALA A 32 -8.83 -4.23 1.34
CA ALA A 32 -10.13 -4.55 0.75
C ALA A 32 -10.78 -3.34 0.06
N ALA A 33 -10.57 -2.14 0.58
CA ALA A 33 -11.07 -0.90 0.01
C ALA A 33 -10.36 -0.55 -1.31
N LEU A 34 -9.03 -0.74 -1.39
CA LEU A 34 -8.29 -0.59 -2.64
C LEU A 34 -8.76 -1.59 -3.71
N ASP A 35 -8.94 -2.86 -3.35
CA ASP A 35 -9.39 -3.92 -4.26
C ASP A 35 -10.83 -3.71 -4.79
N THR A 36 -11.63 -2.90 -4.09
CA THR A 36 -13.01 -2.58 -4.46
C THR A 36 -13.20 -1.13 -4.90
N ALA A 37 -12.11 -0.42 -5.19
CA ALA A 37 -12.09 0.98 -5.62
C ALA A 37 -12.79 1.97 -4.67
N ARG A 38 -12.92 1.61 -3.38
CA ARG A 38 -13.37 2.50 -2.29
C ARG A 38 -12.20 3.31 -1.74
N PHE A 39 -11.62 4.14 -2.60
CA PHE A 39 -10.42 4.93 -2.29
C PHE A 39 -10.65 5.94 -1.15
N ASP A 40 -11.88 6.38 -0.95
CA ASP A 40 -12.30 7.21 0.18
C ASP A 40 -11.99 6.52 1.52
N ILE A 41 -12.45 5.27 1.69
CA ILE A 41 -12.23 4.46 2.89
C ILE A 41 -10.74 4.17 3.05
N ALA A 42 -10.06 3.72 1.98
CA ALA A 42 -8.63 3.44 2.04
C ALA A 42 -7.81 4.66 2.49
N THR A 43 -8.17 5.86 2.01
CA THR A 43 -7.50 7.11 2.38
C THR A 43 -7.68 7.44 3.84
N GLU A 44 -8.91 7.36 4.36
CA GLU A 44 -9.20 7.69 5.75
C GLU A 44 -8.55 6.70 6.72
N CYS A 45 -8.65 5.39 6.47
CA CYS A 45 -7.98 4.38 7.28
C CYS A 45 -6.45 4.55 7.26
N THR A 46 -5.86 4.86 6.11
CA THR A 46 -4.42 5.11 5.99
C THR A 46 -4.00 6.36 6.78
N LYS A 47 -4.82 7.42 6.75
CA LYS A 47 -4.58 8.65 7.51
C LYS A 47 -4.58 8.40 9.01
N GLN A 48 -5.51 7.59 9.52
CA GLN A 48 -5.53 7.20 10.93
C GLN A 48 -4.23 6.50 11.33
N LEU A 49 -3.78 5.51 10.55
CA LEU A 49 -2.50 4.83 10.82
C LEU A 49 -1.30 5.77 10.69
N ALA A 50 -1.32 6.72 9.76
CA ALA A 50 -0.23 7.68 9.56
C ALA A 50 -0.06 8.66 10.74
N LEU A 51 -1.17 9.04 11.39
CA LEU A 51 -1.15 9.90 12.58
C LEU A 51 -0.49 9.19 13.77
N GLU A 52 -0.75 7.90 13.94
CA GLU A 52 -0.21 7.10 15.05
C GLU A 52 1.19 6.56 14.79
N PHE A 53 1.51 6.28 13.52
CA PHE A 53 2.81 5.74 13.11
C PHE A 53 3.48 6.61 12.02
N PRO A 54 3.87 7.87 12.33
CA PRO A 54 4.51 8.75 11.37
C PRO A 54 5.78 8.11 10.78
N GLY A 55 5.88 8.11 9.45
CA GLY A 55 7.05 7.58 8.74
C GLY A 55 7.16 6.05 8.70
N SER A 56 6.15 5.30 9.18
CA SER A 56 6.10 3.84 9.09
C SER A 56 6.17 3.37 7.63
N LEU A 57 7.12 2.48 7.34
CA LEU A 57 7.27 1.87 6.01
C LEU A 57 6.01 1.07 5.60
N ARG A 58 5.31 0.49 6.57
CA ARG A 58 4.06 -0.24 6.32
C ARG A 58 2.94 0.72 5.89
N VAL A 59 2.84 1.88 6.53
CA VAL A 59 1.87 2.92 6.13
C VAL A 59 2.22 3.51 4.77
N MET A 60 3.51 3.75 4.50
CA MET A 60 3.97 4.19 3.18
C MET A 60 3.62 3.19 2.08
N LYS A 61 3.68 1.88 2.36
CA LYS A 61 3.26 0.84 1.40
C LYS A 61 1.79 1.02 0.99
N PHE A 62 0.88 1.32 1.91
CA PHE A 62 -0.52 1.58 1.56
C PHE A 62 -0.69 2.82 0.67
N LYS A 63 0.12 3.86 0.91
CA LYS A 63 0.16 5.05 0.05
C LYS A 63 0.61 4.70 -1.38
N ALA A 64 1.66 3.90 -1.54
CA ALA A 64 2.12 3.42 -2.85
C ALA A 64 1.04 2.57 -3.54
N MET A 65 0.40 1.65 -2.82
CA MET A 65 -0.68 0.81 -3.36
C MET A 65 -1.88 1.64 -3.84
N ARG A 66 -2.21 2.73 -3.14
CA ARG A 66 -3.27 3.65 -3.56
C ARG A 66 -2.91 4.39 -4.85
N TYR A 67 -1.69 4.90 -4.97
CA TYR A 67 -1.23 5.53 -6.21
C TYR A 67 -1.25 4.55 -7.38
N GLU A 68 -0.77 3.33 -7.17
CA GLU A 68 -0.84 2.25 -8.16
C GLU A 68 -2.28 1.94 -8.58
N ALA A 69 -3.20 1.83 -7.63
CA ALA A 69 -4.62 1.57 -7.92
C ALA A 69 -5.33 2.74 -8.64
N LEU A 70 -4.77 3.95 -8.56
CA LEU A 70 -5.22 5.14 -9.28
C LEU A 70 -4.45 5.36 -10.59
N GLU A 71 -3.60 4.41 -11.00
CA GLU A 71 -2.71 4.50 -12.17
C GLU A 71 -1.72 5.69 -12.11
N GLN A 72 -1.50 6.24 -10.92
CA GLN A 72 -0.51 7.29 -10.62
C GLN A 72 0.86 6.65 -10.40
N TYR A 73 1.41 6.06 -11.46
CA TYR A 73 2.58 5.19 -11.34
C TYR A 73 3.86 5.91 -10.92
N ASP A 74 4.02 7.17 -11.31
CA ASP A 74 5.24 7.92 -11.01
C ASP A 74 5.27 8.28 -9.51
N GLU A 75 4.14 8.68 -8.92
CA GLU A 75 4.00 8.87 -7.47
C GLU A 75 4.12 7.56 -6.69
N ALA A 76 3.65 6.44 -7.25
CA ALA A 76 3.85 5.12 -6.66
C ALA A 76 5.35 4.76 -6.61
N ASP A 77 6.08 5.01 -7.70
CA ASP A 77 7.52 4.76 -7.79
C ASP A 77 8.30 5.63 -6.79
N GLU A 78 7.99 6.92 -6.66
CA GLU A 78 8.61 7.81 -5.67
C GLU A 78 8.46 7.28 -4.23
N VAL A 79 7.27 6.81 -3.86
CA VAL A 79 7.02 6.26 -2.52
C VAL A 79 7.78 4.94 -2.34
N LEU A 80 7.80 4.07 -3.35
CA LEU A 80 8.53 2.80 -3.29
C LEU A 80 10.04 3.03 -3.17
N ASP A 81 10.60 3.99 -3.88
CA ASP A 81 12.01 4.37 -3.77
C ASP A 81 12.36 4.92 -2.41
N ALA A 82 11.48 5.74 -1.81
CA ALA A 82 11.67 6.20 -0.44
C ALA A 82 11.63 5.05 0.59
N ILE A 83 10.82 3.99 0.37
CA ILE A 83 10.82 2.80 1.22
C ILE A 83 12.13 2.02 1.05
N ILE A 84 12.58 1.82 -0.19
CA ILE A 84 13.83 1.11 -0.52
C ILE A 84 15.04 1.82 0.09
N ALA A 85 15.09 3.15 0.01
CA ALA A 85 16.19 3.94 0.58
C ALA A 85 16.26 3.84 2.11
N LYS A 86 15.12 3.63 2.78
CA LYS A 86 15.07 3.44 4.24
C LYS A 86 15.38 2.02 4.68
N ASP A 87 15.07 1.02 3.86
CA ASP A 87 15.36 -0.39 4.12
C ASP A 87 15.72 -1.11 2.82
N GLU A 88 17.02 -1.10 2.50
CA GLU A 88 17.51 -1.70 1.27
C GLU A 88 17.37 -3.23 1.22
N THR A 89 17.26 -3.87 2.40
CA THR A 89 17.11 -5.32 2.55
C THR A 89 15.68 -5.78 2.28
N ASN A 90 14.72 -4.87 2.27
CA ASN A 90 13.34 -5.17 1.97
C ASN A 90 13.14 -5.42 0.47
N ALA A 91 12.96 -6.70 0.14
CA ALA A 91 12.67 -7.16 -1.21
C ALA A 91 11.31 -6.71 -1.75
N ALA A 92 10.31 -6.48 -0.90
CA ALA A 92 8.92 -6.33 -1.32
C ALA A 92 8.67 -5.07 -2.18
N PRO A 93 9.17 -3.88 -1.82
CA PRO A 93 9.05 -2.69 -2.66
C PRO A 93 9.69 -2.84 -4.04
N ARG A 94 10.89 -3.46 -4.11
CA ARG A 94 11.58 -3.72 -5.39
C ARG A 94 10.75 -4.63 -6.31
N LYS A 95 10.19 -5.71 -5.75
CA LYS A 95 9.28 -6.60 -6.48
C LYS A 95 8.02 -5.87 -6.97
N ARG A 96 7.50 -4.91 -6.19
CA ARG A 96 6.34 -4.10 -6.58
C ARG A 96 6.67 -3.15 -7.74
N LYS A 97 7.83 -2.47 -7.74
CA LYS A 97 8.28 -1.66 -8.89
C LYS A 97 8.34 -2.48 -10.18
N ILE A 98 8.88 -3.70 -10.11
CA ILE A 98 8.92 -4.62 -11.26
C ILE A 98 7.49 -4.96 -11.75
N ALA A 99 6.54 -5.17 -10.84
CA ALA A 99 5.15 -5.42 -11.21
C ALA A 99 4.49 -4.20 -11.88
N ILE A 100 4.75 -2.98 -11.39
CA ILE A 100 4.29 -1.72 -11.98
C ILE A 100 4.87 -1.54 -13.40
N LEU A 101 6.17 -1.76 -13.58
CA LEU A 101 6.80 -1.71 -14.91
C LEU A 101 6.16 -2.70 -15.90
N LYS A 102 5.81 -3.90 -15.43
CA LYS A 102 5.08 -4.88 -16.25
C LYS A 102 3.68 -4.39 -16.60
N ALA A 103 2.93 -3.84 -15.65
CA ALA A 103 1.58 -3.30 -15.89
C ALA A 103 1.59 -2.15 -16.91
N ARG A 104 2.65 -1.31 -16.90
CA ARG A 104 2.88 -0.24 -17.88
C ARG A 104 3.39 -0.73 -19.25
N GLY A 105 3.59 -2.02 -19.45
CA GLY A 105 4.15 -2.58 -20.69
C GLY A 105 5.66 -2.37 -20.87
N ARG A 106 6.36 -1.81 -19.87
CA ARG A 106 7.80 -1.50 -19.87
C ARG A 106 8.65 -2.76 -19.58
N ARG A 107 8.50 -3.79 -20.42
CA ARG A 107 9.07 -5.12 -20.19
C ARG A 107 10.60 -5.14 -20.09
N LEU A 108 11.31 -4.39 -20.93
CA LEU A 108 12.77 -4.35 -20.91
C LEU A 108 13.31 -3.78 -19.59
N GLU A 109 12.64 -2.77 -19.07
CA GLU A 109 13.02 -2.12 -17.81
C GLU A 109 12.71 -3.01 -16.61
N ALA A 110 11.56 -3.70 -16.64
CA ALA A 110 11.25 -4.73 -15.64
C ALA A 110 12.32 -5.84 -15.59
N ILE A 111 12.83 -6.29 -16.75
CA ILE A 111 13.91 -7.28 -16.83
C ILE A 111 15.21 -6.71 -16.26
N LYS A 112 15.55 -5.46 -16.59
CA LYS A 112 16.75 -4.81 -16.07
C LYS A 112 16.71 -4.71 -14.54
N GLU A 113 15.62 -4.19 -13.99
CA GLU A 113 15.41 -4.07 -12.54
C GLU A 113 15.45 -5.42 -11.83
N LEU A 114 14.84 -6.46 -12.41
CA LEU A 114 14.90 -7.81 -11.84
C LEU A 114 16.33 -8.36 -11.80
N ASN A 115 17.12 -8.14 -12.86
CA ASN A 115 18.52 -8.55 -12.89
C ASN A 115 19.36 -7.78 -11.87
N GLU A 116 19.14 -6.47 -11.72
CA GLU A 116 19.84 -5.66 -10.71
C GLU A 116 19.49 -6.10 -9.29
N TYR A 117 18.22 -6.42 -9.04
CA TYR A 117 17.77 -6.92 -7.75
C TYR A 117 18.41 -8.26 -7.37
N LEU A 118 18.57 -9.19 -8.32
CA LEU A 118 19.15 -10.53 -8.06
C LEU A 118 20.69 -10.53 -7.94
N LYS A 119 21.37 -9.43 -8.28
CA LYS A 119 22.83 -9.28 -8.14
C LYS A 119 23.27 -8.84 -6.74
N LYS A 120 22.34 -8.33 -5.93
CA LYS A 120 22.58 -7.94 -4.54
C LYS A 120 22.34 -9.11 -3.61
#